data_AF-A0AAD9GUB1-F1
#
_entry.id   AF-A0AAD9GUB1-F1
#
_cell.length_a   1.000
_cell.length_b   1.000
_cell.length_c   1.000
_cell.angle_alpha   90.00
_cell.angle_beta   90.00
_cell.angle_gamma   90.00
#
_symmetry.space_group_name_H-M   'P 1'
#
loop_
_entity.id
_entity.type
_entity.pdbx_description
1 polymer ?
#
loop_
_entity_poly.entity_id
_entity_poly.type
_entity_poly.pdbx_seq_one_letter_code
_entity_poly.pdbx_strand_id
1 'polypeptide(L)'
;MGGGGVGAAFEATLKRVGTKLTSDDLTRLYPTPTAWSEKEINTPLVLEDCKFFDLFDADPVEVGKENERIREQARQHLMDFTLNLMMSSKKLRPLKRTPADYRLKPDEKAKLASNGFVVVERMPAESFAEIYYRLYTDDMPVFVTADSVLHAWHRSFDTFLVKVEGQVLSPTLCRVLMATLDQCANAISAAPMSDDDKSRAMVDVELFLRVAISLLRGTRENGLCENTNKLECLLTLIRKEEPAKTEILSAKRDIDFSEFKPRGHYTVSVGLMRYFRCLVWLGTIDFRIAGGEQSDQNLHQLRCAITLINFLQESKMLEIVETLDIVISNMVGDERTESDLLSPTRLAQLLSVEAESCDQHPLESIQELIIQKTVGTQLIDGQPRTENERTSISLAVLGQQFIWSSFIFSRLVSDHVISEDEKAKPTHSERS
;
A
#
# COMPACT_ATOMS: atom_id res chain seq x y z
N MET A 1 13.40 3.04 -11.21
CA MET A 1 13.92 4.42 -11.42
C MET A 1 14.38 4.92 -10.07
N GLY A 2 15.68 5.12 -9.88
CA GLY A 2 16.24 5.42 -8.57
C GLY A 2 15.75 6.76 -8.04
N GLY A 3 14.98 6.73 -6.95
CA GLY A 3 14.66 7.90 -6.11
C GLY A 3 15.86 8.43 -5.31
N GLY A 4 17.08 8.28 -5.84
CA GLY A 4 18.33 8.50 -5.13
C GLY A 4 18.62 9.94 -4.69
N GLY A 5 17.83 10.92 -5.16
CA GLY A 5 17.93 12.32 -4.72
C GLY A 5 16.90 12.72 -3.66
N VAL A 6 15.73 12.08 -3.63
CA VAL A 6 14.63 12.49 -2.74
C VAL A 6 14.92 12.05 -1.31
N GLY A 7 15.40 10.82 -1.12
CA GLY A 7 15.80 10.31 0.19
C GLY A 7 16.91 11.14 0.83
N ALA A 8 17.95 11.51 0.07
CA ALA A 8 19.07 12.31 0.58
C ALA A 8 18.64 13.75 0.93
N ALA A 9 17.80 14.38 0.10
CA ALA A 9 17.26 15.71 0.37
C ALA A 9 16.33 15.70 1.60
N PHE A 10 15.58 14.62 1.78
CA PHE A 10 14.71 14.43 2.93
C PHE A 10 15.50 14.14 4.21
N GLU A 11 16.49 13.24 4.20
CA GLU A 11 17.40 13.00 5.33
C GLU A 11 18.12 14.28 5.76
N ALA A 12 18.57 15.10 4.80
CA ALA A 12 19.15 16.40 5.10
C ALA A 12 18.14 17.35 5.76
N THR A 13 16.87 17.30 5.32
CA THR A 13 15.79 18.09 5.91
C THR A 13 15.43 17.58 7.31
N LEU A 14 15.40 16.27 7.52
CA LEU A 14 15.08 15.64 8.80
C LEU A 14 16.19 15.86 9.84
N LYS A 15 17.46 15.85 9.41
CA LYS A 15 18.60 16.31 10.23
C LYS A 15 18.51 17.80 10.58
N ARG A 16 17.94 18.61 9.70
CA ARG A 16 17.80 20.07 9.90
C ARG A 16 16.63 20.44 10.80
N VAL A 17 15.50 19.73 10.71
CA VAL A 17 14.25 20.09 11.40
C VAL A 17 14.02 19.22 12.66
N GLY A 18 14.64 18.05 12.76
CA GLY A 18 14.41 17.09 13.84
C GLY A 18 13.08 16.33 13.68
N THR A 19 12.67 15.57 14.71
CA THR A 19 11.42 14.77 14.70
C THR A 19 10.20 15.51 15.23
N LYS A 20 10.34 16.79 15.62
CA LYS A 20 9.24 17.65 16.05
C LYS A 20 9.01 18.72 15.00
N LEU A 21 7.91 18.61 14.26
CA LEU A 21 7.60 19.48 13.12
C LEU A 21 6.18 20.03 13.31
N THR A 22 6.03 21.35 13.42
CA THR A 22 4.71 21.99 13.51
C THR A 22 4.27 22.53 12.14
N SER A 23 2.98 22.81 11.96
CA SER A 23 2.45 23.38 10.72
C SER A 23 3.06 24.74 10.38
N ASP A 24 3.48 25.51 11.39
CA ASP A 24 4.11 26.82 11.23
C ASP A 24 5.58 26.72 10.78
N ASP A 25 6.23 25.58 11.06
CA ASP A 25 7.58 25.31 10.57
C ASP A 25 7.57 24.98 9.06
N LEU A 26 6.52 24.32 8.56
CA LEU A 26 6.37 23.98 7.14
C LEU A 26 6.19 25.23 6.26
N THR A 27 5.38 26.19 6.71
CA THR A 27 5.15 27.45 5.99
C THR A 27 6.42 28.31 5.94
N ARG A 28 7.27 28.25 6.97
CA ARG A 28 8.58 28.91 6.99
C ARG A 28 9.63 28.24 6.10
N LEU A 29 9.57 26.91 5.98
CA LEU A 29 10.52 26.13 5.16
C LEU A 29 10.22 26.21 3.65
N TYR A 30 8.94 26.35 3.31
CA TYR A 30 8.46 26.49 1.93
C TYR A 30 7.65 27.77 1.79
N PRO A 31 8.28 28.96 1.90
CA PRO A 31 7.58 30.20 1.67
C PRO A 31 7.02 30.18 0.25
N THR A 32 5.71 30.39 0.12
CA THR A 32 5.06 30.54 -1.19
C THR A 32 5.85 31.57 -2.01
N PRO A 33 6.34 31.23 -3.21
CA PRO A 33 7.12 32.16 -4.00
C PRO A 33 6.30 33.43 -4.25
N THR A 34 6.72 34.54 -3.65
CA THR A 34 6.28 35.90 -3.99
C THR A 34 6.85 36.29 -5.36
N ALA A 35 6.48 35.54 -6.40
CA ALA A 35 6.77 35.88 -7.79
C ALA A 35 5.60 36.67 -8.43
N TRP A 36 4.45 36.71 -7.76
CA TRP A 36 3.26 37.45 -8.17
C TRP A 36 2.94 38.42 -7.03
N SER A 37 2.84 39.71 -7.33
CA SER A 37 2.38 40.67 -6.33
C SER A 37 0.95 40.31 -5.89
N GLU A 38 0.55 40.56 -4.63
CA GLU A 38 -0.85 40.34 -4.17
C GLU A 38 -1.88 41.08 -5.05
N LYS A 39 -1.44 42.09 -5.82
CA LYS A 39 -2.22 42.78 -6.84
C LYS A 39 -2.46 41.94 -8.11
N GLU A 40 -1.48 41.19 -8.58
CA GLU A 40 -1.61 40.35 -9.78
C GLU A 40 -2.47 39.10 -9.54
N ILE A 41 -2.49 38.58 -8.30
CA ILE A 41 -3.30 37.41 -7.92
C ILE A 41 -4.80 37.76 -7.83
N ASN A 42 -5.12 39.03 -7.52
CA ASN A 42 -6.50 39.49 -7.28
C ASN A 42 -7.10 40.34 -8.42
N THR A 43 -6.40 40.48 -9.55
CA THR A 43 -6.96 41.17 -10.71
C THR A 43 -7.73 40.16 -11.56
N PRO A 44 -9.04 40.33 -11.81
CA PRO A 44 -9.79 39.40 -12.64
C PRO A 44 -9.20 39.35 -14.05
N LEU A 45 -9.05 38.14 -14.58
CA LEU A 45 -8.52 37.90 -15.92
C LEU A 45 -9.46 38.49 -16.98
N VAL A 46 -8.90 39.31 -17.88
CA VAL A 46 -9.59 39.73 -19.10
C VAL A 46 -9.50 38.56 -20.08
N LEU A 47 -10.64 37.89 -20.29
CA LEU A 47 -10.69 36.65 -21.08
C LEU A 47 -10.28 36.86 -22.54
N GLU A 48 -10.59 38.02 -23.12
CA GLU A 48 -10.27 38.36 -24.52
C GLU A 48 -8.76 38.48 -24.77
N ASP A 49 -7.98 38.78 -23.73
CA ASP A 49 -6.52 38.84 -23.81
C ASP A 49 -5.86 37.45 -23.68
N CYS A 50 -6.64 36.42 -23.31
CA CYS A 50 -6.12 35.08 -23.15
C CYS A 50 -5.79 34.45 -24.52
N LYS A 51 -4.58 33.91 -24.62
CA LYS A 51 -4.11 33.19 -25.81
C LYS A 51 -5.09 32.05 -26.14
N PHE A 52 -5.58 32.04 -27.38
CA PHE A 52 -6.54 31.06 -27.92
C PHE A 52 -7.99 31.18 -27.42
N PHE A 53 -8.37 32.25 -26.70
CA PHE A 53 -9.77 32.44 -26.26
C PHE A 53 -10.75 32.46 -27.44
N ASP A 54 -10.37 33.10 -28.54
CA ASP A 54 -11.16 33.15 -29.78
C ASP A 54 -11.53 31.76 -30.31
N LEU A 55 -10.63 30.77 -30.18
CA LEU A 55 -10.88 29.39 -30.60
C LEU A 55 -11.89 28.68 -29.70
N PHE A 56 -11.88 28.99 -28.40
CA PHE A 56 -12.82 28.43 -27.44
C PHE A 56 -14.21 29.06 -27.53
N ASP A 57 -14.31 30.33 -27.92
CA ASP A 57 -15.58 31.05 -28.02
C ASP A 57 -16.21 31.02 -29.43
N ALA A 58 -15.52 30.45 -30.42
CA ALA A 58 -16.01 30.31 -31.78
C ALA A 58 -17.29 29.47 -31.87
N ASP A 59 -18.24 29.90 -32.73
CA ASP A 59 -19.46 29.13 -32.98
C ASP A 59 -19.15 27.87 -33.80
N PRO A 60 -19.45 26.65 -33.30
CA PRO A 60 -19.24 25.40 -34.03
C PRO A 60 -19.87 25.38 -35.42
N VAL A 61 -20.98 26.08 -35.62
CA VAL A 61 -21.69 26.16 -36.92
C VAL A 61 -20.90 26.98 -37.92
N GLU A 62 -20.28 28.08 -37.50
CA GLU A 62 -19.45 28.91 -38.38
C GLU A 62 -18.14 28.20 -38.74
N VAL A 63 -17.51 27.56 -37.76
CA VAL A 63 -16.32 26.72 -37.98
C VAL A 63 -16.66 25.56 -38.93
N GLY A 64 -17.85 24.97 -38.80
CA GLY A 64 -18.36 23.95 -39.72
C GLY A 64 -18.47 24.44 -41.16
N LYS A 65 -19.07 25.62 -41.38
CA LYS A 65 -19.22 26.25 -42.70
C LYS A 65 -17.87 26.59 -43.33
N GLU A 66 -16.94 27.13 -42.55
CA GLU A 66 -15.60 27.46 -43.06
C GLU A 66 -14.84 26.19 -43.46
N ASN A 67 -14.95 25.11 -42.67
CA ASN A 67 -14.38 23.82 -43.04
C ASN A 67 -15.02 23.24 -44.32
N GLU A 68 -16.32 23.44 -44.55
CA GLU A 68 -16.97 23.07 -45.81
C GLU A 68 -16.45 23.87 -47.00
N ARG A 69 -16.25 25.18 -46.82
CA ARG A 69 -15.64 26.04 -47.83
C ARG A 69 -14.22 25.58 -48.20
N ILE A 70 -13.41 25.23 -47.19
CA ILE A 70 -12.07 24.68 -47.38
C ILE A 70 -12.14 23.32 -48.12
N ARG A 71 -13.13 22.47 -47.83
CA ARG A 71 -13.35 21.20 -48.58
C ARG A 71 -13.70 21.45 -50.04
N GLU A 72 -14.53 22.45 -50.33
CA GLU A 72 -14.90 22.80 -51.70
C GLU A 72 -13.74 23.37 -52.49
N GLN A 73 -12.94 24.26 -51.88
CA GLN A 73 -11.72 24.77 -52.51
C GLN A 73 -10.69 23.65 -52.76
N ALA A 74 -10.53 22.73 -51.81
CA ALA A 74 -9.70 21.54 -51.98
C ALA A 74 -10.18 20.68 -53.16
N ARG A 75 -11.50 20.51 -53.36
CA ARG A 75 -12.09 19.79 -54.50
C ARG A 75 -11.84 20.42 -55.86
N GLN A 76 -11.67 21.74 -55.90
CA GLN A 76 -11.41 22.46 -57.15
C GLN A 76 -9.92 22.40 -57.56
N HIS A 77 -9.00 22.27 -56.61
CA HIS A 77 -7.56 22.38 -56.86
C HIS A 77 -6.76 21.08 -56.74
N LEU A 78 -7.29 20.03 -56.11
CA LEU A 78 -6.60 18.76 -55.91
C LEU A 78 -7.19 17.66 -56.80
N MET A 79 -6.33 16.81 -57.38
CA MET A 79 -6.77 15.61 -58.10
C MET A 79 -7.53 14.66 -57.15
N ASP A 80 -8.56 13.97 -57.68
CA ASP A 80 -9.44 13.08 -56.91
C ASP A 80 -8.70 12.05 -56.04
N PHE A 81 -7.56 11.56 -56.52
CA PHE A 81 -6.71 10.63 -55.78
C PHE A 81 -6.13 11.27 -54.50
N THR A 82 -5.61 12.49 -54.59
CA THR A 82 -5.02 13.23 -53.46
C THR A 82 -6.08 13.61 -52.44
N LEU A 83 -7.28 13.95 -52.93
CA LEU A 83 -8.41 14.31 -52.09
C LEU A 83 -8.96 13.10 -51.33
N ASN A 84 -9.07 11.95 -52.00
CA ASN A 84 -9.41 10.69 -51.35
C ASN A 84 -8.36 10.26 -50.31
N LEU A 85 -7.07 10.50 -50.56
CA LEU A 85 -6.00 10.22 -49.60
C LEU A 85 -6.12 11.15 -48.37
N MET A 86 -6.40 12.44 -48.55
CA MET A 86 -6.62 13.39 -47.45
C MET A 86 -7.89 13.09 -46.64
N MET A 87 -8.98 12.66 -47.30
CA MET A 87 -10.23 12.29 -46.64
C MET A 87 -10.17 10.92 -45.95
N SER A 88 -9.27 10.03 -46.37
CA SER A 88 -9.09 8.69 -45.80
C SER A 88 -7.94 8.59 -44.77
N SER A 89 -7.07 9.60 -44.69
CA SER A 89 -5.97 9.64 -43.74
C SER A 89 -6.47 9.55 -42.30
N LYS A 90 -5.94 8.56 -41.55
CA LYS A 90 -6.19 8.39 -40.11
C LYS A 90 -5.29 9.26 -39.23
N LYS A 91 -4.20 9.82 -39.79
CA LYS A 91 -3.14 10.54 -39.04
C LYS A 91 -3.34 12.06 -39.00
N LEU A 92 -3.96 12.64 -40.02
CA LEU A 92 -4.30 14.06 -40.08
C LEU A 92 -5.69 14.18 -40.72
N ARG A 93 -6.63 14.83 -40.04
CA ARG A 93 -8.03 15.02 -40.50
C ARG A 93 -8.36 16.49 -40.81
N PRO A 94 -7.55 17.23 -41.60
CA PRO A 94 -7.80 18.65 -41.83
C PRO A 94 -9.17 18.91 -42.47
N LEU A 95 -9.70 17.93 -43.22
CA LEU A 95 -10.96 18.02 -43.95
C LEU A 95 -12.10 17.19 -43.34
N LYS A 96 -11.93 16.54 -42.18
CA LYS A 96 -12.98 15.69 -41.55
C LYS A 96 -13.44 16.23 -40.20
N ARG A 97 -13.27 17.53 -39.98
CA ARG A 97 -13.65 18.23 -38.76
C ARG A 97 -15.18 18.26 -38.58
N THR A 98 -15.63 17.87 -37.39
CA THR A 98 -16.96 18.17 -36.85
C THR A 98 -16.70 18.62 -35.42
N PRO A 99 -16.39 19.92 -35.22
CA PRO A 99 -15.86 20.40 -33.95
C PRO A 99 -16.88 20.21 -32.83
N ALA A 100 -16.42 19.76 -31.67
CA ALA A 100 -17.25 19.77 -30.47
C ALA A 100 -17.49 21.22 -30.01
N ASP A 101 -18.57 21.45 -29.24
CA ASP A 101 -18.86 22.77 -28.68
C ASP A 101 -18.03 23.03 -27.41
N TYR A 102 -16.95 23.80 -27.58
CA TYR A 102 -16.03 24.18 -26.52
C TYR A 102 -16.43 25.48 -25.79
N ARG A 103 -17.51 26.15 -26.20
CA ARG A 103 -17.92 27.44 -25.62
C ARG A 103 -18.27 27.32 -24.15
N LEU A 104 -17.72 28.21 -23.34
CA LEU A 104 -18.00 28.27 -21.91
C LEU A 104 -19.35 28.94 -21.65
N LYS A 105 -20.12 28.40 -20.71
CA LYS A 105 -21.34 29.06 -20.21
C LYS A 105 -20.98 30.37 -19.50
N PRO A 106 -21.91 31.33 -19.38
CA PRO A 106 -21.65 32.60 -18.69
C PRO A 106 -21.08 32.41 -17.28
N ASP A 107 -21.62 31.44 -16.52
CA ASP A 107 -21.15 31.13 -15.17
C ASP A 107 -19.74 30.53 -15.15
N GLU A 108 -19.39 29.72 -16.15
CA GLU A 108 -18.07 29.12 -16.31
C GLU A 108 -17.02 30.18 -16.71
N LYS A 109 -17.40 31.13 -17.58
CA LYS A 109 -16.56 32.29 -17.94
C LYS A 109 -16.29 33.17 -16.72
N ALA A 110 -17.30 33.42 -15.89
CA ALA A 110 -17.14 34.18 -14.65
C ALA A 110 -16.16 33.49 -13.68
N LYS A 111 -16.28 32.17 -13.52
CA LYS A 111 -15.35 31.36 -12.69
C LYS A 111 -13.93 31.35 -13.26
N LEU A 112 -13.77 31.27 -14.57
CA LEU A 112 -12.46 31.32 -15.22
C LEU A 112 -11.80 32.69 -15.01
N ALA A 113 -12.57 33.78 -15.13
CA ALA A 113 -12.08 35.14 -14.90
C ALA A 113 -11.67 35.39 -13.44
N SER A 114 -12.37 34.78 -12.46
CA SER A 114 -12.05 34.94 -11.03
C SER A 114 -10.94 34.02 -10.53
N ASN A 115 -10.91 32.76 -11.00
CA ASN A 115 -10.05 31.72 -10.41
C ASN A 115 -8.83 31.39 -11.30
N GLY A 116 -8.80 31.84 -12.54
CA GLY A 116 -7.79 31.46 -13.53
C GLY A 116 -7.91 30.03 -14.07
N PHE A 117 -8.87 29.24 -13.57
CA PHE A 117 -9.21 27.93 -14.10
C PHE A 117 -10.69 27.62 -13.90
N VAL A 118 -11.23 26.73 -14.74
CA VAL A 118 -12.59 26.21 -14.61
C VAL A 118 -12.63 24.73 -14.97
N VAL A 119 -13.38 23.94 -14.22
CA VAL A 119 -13.63 22.52 -14.51
C VAL A 119 -14.99 22.40 -15.20
N VAL A 120 -15.01 21.75 -16.36
CA VAL A 120 -16.20 21.62 -17.20
C VAL A 120 -16.60 20.16 -17.29
N GLU A 121 -17.75 19.80 -16.71
CA GLU A 121 -18.23 18.41 -16.66
C GLU A 121 -19.00 17.97 -17.91
N ARG A 122 -19.38 18.91 -18.80
CA ARG A 122 -20.25 18.62 -19.95
C ARG A 122 -19.60 17.73 -21.03
N MET A 123 -18.28 17.58 -20.98
CA MET A 123 -17.50 16.81 -21.95
C MET A 123 -16.79 15.65 -21.23
N PRO A 124 -17.54 14.65 -20.74
CA PRO A 124 -16.92 13.47 -20.18
C PRO A 124 -16.12 12.72 -21.25
N ALA A 125 -15.09 12.04 -20.79
CA ALA A 125 -14.27 11.13 -21.58
C ALA A 125 -13.86 9.96 -20.70
N GLU A 126 -13.64 8.80 -21.31
CA GLU A 126 -13.27 7.59 -20.59
C GLU A 126 -11.79 7.57 -20.20
N SER A 127 -10.96 8.39 -20.87
CA SER A 127 -9.53 8.49 -20.60
C SER A 127 -8.94 9.84 -20.97
N PHE A 128 -7.78 10.16 -20.38
CA PHE A 128 -6.98 11.32 -20.79
C PHE A 128 -6.63 11.29 -22.28
N ALA A 129 -6.31 10.10 -22.82
CA ALA A 129 -5.95 9.94 -24.23
C ALA A 129 -7.10 10.34 -25.17
N GLU A 130 -8.34 10.04 -24.78
CA GLU A 130 -9.52 10.44 -25.56
C GLU A 130 -9.67 11.96 -25.59
N ILE A 131 -9.51 12.64 -24.45
CA ILE A 131 -9.58 14.12 -24.38
C ILE A 131 -8.48 14.74 -25.23
N TYR A 132 -7.24 14.27 -25.09
CA TYR A 132 -6.12 14.79 -25.87
C TYR A 132 -6.29 14.55 -27.36
N TYR A 133 -6.78 13.37 -27.74
CA TYR A 133 -7.05 13.07 -29.14
C TYR A 133 -8.17 13.96 -29.69
N ARG A 134 -9.24 14.17 -28.92
CA ARG A 134 -10.37 15.04 -29.31
C ARG A 134 -9.92 16.49 -29.52
N LEU A 135 -9.19 17.06 -28.56
CA LEU A 135 -8.63 18.40 -28.65
C LEU A 135 -7.67 18.51 -29.84
N TYR A 136 -6.80 17.52 -30.03
CA TYR A 136 -5.88 17.46 -31.15
C TYR A 136 -6.60 17.38 -32.51
N THR A 137 -7.67 16.57 -32.61
CA THR A 137 -8.45 16.45 -33.86
C THR A 137 -9.24 17.71 -34.20
N ASP A 138 -9.59 18.51 -33.20
CA ASP A 138 -10.31 19.78 -33.35
C ASP A 138 -9.35 20.98 -33.45
N ASP A 139 -8.03 20.74 -33.53
CA ASP A 139 -6.97 21.76 -33.57
C ASP A 139 -7.01 22.74 -32.38
N MET A 140 -7.53 22.28 -31.24
CA MET A 140 -7.52 23.01 -29.99
C MET A 140 -6.14 22.89 -29.31
N PRO A 141 -5.70 23.92 -28.55
CA PRO A 141 -4.45 23.84 -27.81
C PRO A 141 -4.50 22.69 -26.79
N VAL A 142 -3.56 21.75 -26.91
CA VAL A 142 -3.46 20.59 -26.01
C VAL A 142 -2.40 20.85 -24.95
N PHE A 143 -2.81 20.80 -23.69
CA PHE A 143 -1.90 20.79 -22.55
C PHE A 143 -1.89 19.40 -21.91
N VAL A 144 -0.74 18.72 -22.00
CA VAL A 144 -0.56 17.40 -21.38
C VAL A 144 -0.05 17.59 -19.96
N THR A 145 -0.83 17.14 -18.98
CA THR A 145 -0.48 17.25 -17.55
C THR A 145 0.32 16.05 -17.10
N ALA A 146 1.11 16.23 -16.04
CA ALA A 146 1.80 15.13 -15.38
C ALA A 146 0.82 14.05 -14.88
N ASP A 147 -0.39 14.44 -14.47
CA ASP A 147 -1.42 13.53 -13.98
C ASP A 147 -1.80 12.45 -14.99
N SER A 148 -1.84 12.78 -16.28
CA SER A 148 -2.16 11.79 -17.32
C SER A 148 -1.10 10.68 -17.42
N VAL A 149 0.18 11.05 -17.25
CA VAL A 149 1.31 10.13 -17.25
C VAL A 149 1.35 9.33 -15.95
N LEU A 150 1.16 9.98 -14.81
CA LEU A 150 1.11 9.33 -13.50
C LEU A 150 -0.07 8.36 -13.38
N HIS A 151 -1.23 8.71 -13.93
CA HIS A 151 -2.39 7.84 -13.98
C HIS A 151 -2.12 6.60 -14.85
N ALA A 152 -1.54 6.78 -16.04
CA ALA A 152 -1.17 5.66 -16.91
C ALA A 152 -0.13 4.74 -16.25
N TRP A 153 0.85 5.32 -15.56
CA TRP A 153 1.85 4.57 -14.78
C TRP A 153 1.18 3.80 -13.64
N HIS A 154 0.34 4.45 -12.82
CA HIS A 154 -0.36 3.82 -11.70
C HIS A 154 -1.25 2.67 -12.16
N ARG A 155 -2.03 2.84 -13.24
CA ARG A 155 -2.87 1.78 -13.82
C ARG A 155 -2.04 0.59 -14.31
N SER A 156 -0.88 0.87 -14.91
CA SER A 156 0.04 -0.17 -15.39
C SER A 156 0.67 -0.93 -14.22
N PHE A 157 1.08 -0.21 -13.17
CA PHE A 157 1.65 -0.77 -11.95
C PHE A 157 0.64 -1.63 -11.18
N ASP A 158 -0.60 -1.14 -11.01
CA ASP A 158 -1.71 -1.87 -10.40
C ASP A 158 -2.02 -3.18 -11.15
N THR A 159 -2.06 -3.12 -12.48
CA THR A 159 -2.26 -4.31 -13.32
C THR A 159 -1.11 -5.31 -13.18
N PHE A 160 0.12 -4.80 -13.04
CA PHE A 160 1.30 -5.62 -12.80
C PHE A 160 1.23 -6.31 -11.43
N LEU A 161 0.89 -5.57 -10.36
CA LEU A 161 0.67 -6.09 -9.00
C LEU A 161 -0.34 -7.24 -9.00
N VAL A 162 -1.54 -7.00 -9.54
CA VAL A 162 -2.61 -8.01 -9.65
C VAL A 162 -2.11 -9.32 -10.28
N LYS A 163 -1.30 -9.22 -11.34
CA LYS A 163 -0.75 -10.40 -12.03
C LYS A 163 0.33 -11.08 -11.20
N VAL A 164 1.28 -10.33 -10.64
CA VAL A 164 2.38 -10.89 -9.83
C VAL A 164 1.85 -11.54 -8.56
N GLU A 165 0.96 -10.86 -7.83
CA GLU A 165 0.34 -11.38 -6.62
C GLU A 165 -0.49 -12.63 -6.92
N GLY A 166 -1.35 -12.58 -7.94
CA GLY A 166 -2.23 -13.69 -8.27
C GLY A 166 -1.53 -14.90 -8.89
N GLN A 167 -0.53 -14.68 -9.77
CA GLN A 167 0.09 -15.76 -10.55
C GLN A 167 1.40 -16.28 -9.96
N VAL A 168 2.09 -15.48 -9.14
CA VAL A 168 3.43 -15.82 -8.61
C VAL A 168 3.44 -15.88 -7.09
N LEU A 169 3.06 -14.79 -6.41
CA LEU A 169 3.19 -14.71 -4.95
C LEU A 169 2.21 -15.62 -4.23
N SER A 170 0.92 -15.61 -4.61
CA SER A 170 -0.10 -16.46 -3.98
C SER A 170 0.21 -17.97 -4.11
N PRO A 171 0.55 -18.53 -5.29
CA PRO A 171 0.95 -19.93 -5.39
C PRO A 171 2.25 -20.25 -4.64
N THR A 172 3.22 -19.32 -4.62
CA THR A 172 4.49 -19.53 -3.92
C THR A 172 4.29 -19.53 -2.40
N LEU A 173 3.48 -18.62 -1.88
CA LEU A 173 3.09 -18.59 -0.48
C LEU A 173 2.34 -19.86 -0.08
N CYS A 174 1.45 -20.37 -0.95
CA CYS A 174 0.77 -21.64 -0.72
C CYS A 174 1.76 -22.81 -0.57
N ARG A 175 2.79 -22.88 -1.42
CA ARG A 175 3.82 -23.92 -1.33
C ARG A 175 4.62 -23.83 -0.04
N VAL A 176 5.02 -22.62 0.35
CA VAL A 176 5.73 -22.36 1.62
C VAL A 176 4.89 -22.85 2.79
N LEU A 177 3.65 -22.37 2.90
CA LEU A 177 2.76 -22.70 4.02
C LEU A 177 2.47 -24.21 4.11
N MET A 178 2.21 -24.87 2.98
CA MET A 178 1.97 -26.32 2.95
C MET A 178 3.20 -27.11 3.38
N ALA A 179 4.37 -26.81 2.80
CA ALA A 179 5.59 -27.54 3.12
C ALA A 179 6.01 -27.36 4.59
N THR A 180 5.86 -26.16 5.15
CA THR A 180 6.14 -25.91 6.57
C THR A 180 5.11 -26.57 7.48
N LEU A 181 3.83 -26.56 7.11
CA LEU A 181 2.77 -27.23 7.85
C LEU A 181 2.97 -28.76 7.87
N ASP A 182 3.38 -29.36 6.75
CA ASP A 182 3.66 -30.79 6.64
C ASP A 182 4.82 -31.19 7.57
N GLN A 183 5.91 -30.40 7.61
CA GLN A 183 7.01 -30.64 8.56
C GLN A 183 6.54 -30.53 10.00
N CYS A 184 5.74 -29.51 10.30
CA CYS A 184 5.17 -29.31 11.64
C CYS A 184 4.29 -30.49 12.07
N ALA A 185 3.40 -30.97 11.20
CA ALA A 185 2.52 -32.11 11.48
C ALA A 185 3.30 -33.42 11.70
N ASN A 186 4.36 -33.64 10.91
CA ASN A 186 5.24 -34.80 11.08
C ASN A 186 6.01 -34.74 12.41
N ALA A 187 6.52 -33.57 12.77
CA ALA A 187 7.23 -33.36 14.03
C ALA A 187 6.33 -33.59 15.25
N ILE A 188 5.08 -33.10 15.21
CA ILE A 188 4.10 -33.34 16.28
C ILE A 188 3.77 -34.83 16.42
N SER A 189 3.66 -35.55 15.30
CA SER A 189 3.37 -36.99 15.31
C SER A 189 4.55 -37.83 15.83
N ALA A 190 5.78 -37.32 15.70
CA ALA A 190 7.01 -37.99 16.14
C ALA A 190 7.44 -37.64 17.57
N ALA A 191 6.86 -36.59 18.17
CA ALA A 191 7.29 -36.09 19.48
C ALA A 191 6.89 -37.04 20.64
N PRO A 192 7.82 -37.36 21.57
CA PRO A 192 7.49 -38.10 22.78
C PRO A 192 6.65 -37.24 23.73
N MET A 193 5.66 -37.86 24.39
CA MET A 193 4.68 -37.22 25.30
C MET A 193 5.27 -36.53 26.56
N SER A 194 6.58 -36.36 26.67
CA SER A 194 7.26 -35.91 27.90
C SER A 194 7.71 -34.45 27.90
N ASP A 195 7.71 -33.73 26.77
CA ASP A 195 8.11 -32.31 26.68
C ASP A 195 6.87 -31.42 26.44
N ASP A 196 6.19 -31.04 27.51
CA ASP A 196 4.89 -30.32 27.46
C ASP A 196 5.02 -28.97 26.75
N ASP A 197 6.10 -28.22 27.03
CA ASP A 197 6.28 -26.86 26.51
C ASP A 197 6.67 -26.84 25.02
N LYS A 198 7.54 -27.76 24.55
CA LYS A 198 7.84 -27.86 23.11
C LYS A 198 6.63 -28.34 22.33
N SER A 199 5.91 -29.33 22.85
CA SER A 199 4.70 -29.84 22.21
C SER A 199 3.65 -28.75 22.08
N ARG A 200 3.45 -27.93 23.13
CA ARG A 200 2.55 -26.78 23.09
C ARG A 200 2.95 -25.73 22.05
N ALA A 201 4.25 -25.41 21.96
CA ALA A 201 4.75 -24.47 20.96
C ALA A 201 4.53 -24.97 19.52
N MET A 202 4.73 -26.27 19.27
CA MET A 202 4.43 -26.87 17.97
C MET A 202 2.94 -26.78 17.64
N VAL A 203 2.05 -27.07 18.58
CA VAL A 203 0.59 -26.97 18.41
C VAL A 203 0.15 -25.53 18.11
N ASP A 204 0.76 -24.53 18.73
CA ASP A 204 0.45 -23.11 18.45
C ASP A 204 0.97 -22.66 17.07
N VAL A 205 2.18 -23.07 16.68
CA VAL A 205 2.74 -22.80 15.35
C VAL A 205 1.88 -23.46 14.26
N GLU A 206 1.44 -24.69 14.52
CA GLU A 206 0.57 -25.45 13.65
C GLU A 206 -0.77 -24.74 13.44
N LEU A 207 -1.40 -24.22 14.51
CA LEU A 207 -2.63 -23.42 14.41
C LEU A 207 -2.40 -22.16 13.58
N PHE A 208 -1.30 -21.44 13.82
CA PHE A 208 -0.95 -20.22 13.09
C PHE A 208 -0.81 -20.46 11.58
N LEU A 209 -0.06 -21.50 11.19
CA LEU A 209 0.13 -21.90 9.79
C LEU A 209 -1.20 -22.38 9.16
N ARG A 210 -2.01 -23.11 9.93
CA ARG A 210 -3.28 -23.66 9.46
C ARG A 210 -4.34 -22.61 9.21
N VAL A 211 -4.40 -21.55 10.02
CA VAL A 211 -5.24 -20.39 9.73
C VAL A 211 -4.80 -19.75 8.42
N ALA A 212 -3.51 -19.49 8.23
CA ALA A 212 -2.97 -18.86 7.03
C ALA A 212 -3.35 -19.63 5.74
N ILE A 213 -3.09 -20.94 5.70
CA ILE A 213 -3.42 -21.75 4.53
C ILE A 213 -4.93 -21.87 4.30
N SER A 214 -5.73 -21.91 5.37
CA SER A 214 -7.20 -21.95 5.26
C SER A 214 -7.76 -20.65 4.66
N LEU A 215 -7.16 -19.50 5.00
CA LEU A 215 -7.50 -18.21 4.40
C LEU A 215 -7.12 -18.17 2.92
N LEU A 216 -5.93 -18.65 2.58
CA LEU A 216 -5.40 -18.64 1.21
C LEU A 216 -6.17 -19.57 0.27
N ARG A 217 -6.46 -20.81 0.70
CA ARG A 217 -7.24 -21.77 -0.10
C ARG A 217 -8.74 -21.46 -0.08
N GLY A 218 -9.22 -20.78 0.97
CA GLY A 218 -10.64 -20.50 1.19
C GLY A 218 -11.44 -21.74 1.61
N THR A 219 -10.75 -22.84 1.89
CA THR A 219 -11.29 -24.08 2.44
C THR A 219 -10.66 -24.33 3.79
N ARG A 220 -11.43 -24.95 4.68
CA ARG A 220 -10.88 -25.40 5.95
C ARG A 220 -9.91 -26.55 5.70
N GLU A 221 -8.67 -26.40 6.17
CA GLU A 221 -7.74 -27.52 6.22
C GLU A 221 -8.00 -28.36 7.48
N ASN A 222 -8.10 -29.68 7.29
CA ASN A 222 -8.19 -30.63 8.38
C ASN A 222 -6.80 -30.78 9.04
N GLY A 223 -6.76 -30.94 10.36
CA GLY A 223 -5.50 -31.12 11.09
C GLY A 223 -5.75 -31.65 12.49
N LEU A 224 -4.88 -31.32 13.46
CA LEU A 224 -5.00 -31.78 14.85
C LEU A 224 -6.38 -31.44 15.45
N CYS A 225 -6.97 -32.44 16.11
CA CYS A 225 -8.30 -32.33 16.72
C CYS A 225 -8.37 -31.21 17.77
N GLU A 226 -7.30 -30.99 18.53
CA GLU A 226 -7.24 -29.99 19.61
C GLU A 226 -7.45 -28.54 19.11
N ASN A 227 -6.90 -28.23 17.93
CA ASN A 227 -6.96 -26.90 17.33
C ASN A 227 -8.20 -26.66 16.45
N THR A 228 -9.03 -27.68 16.26
CA THR A 228 -10.19 -27.65 15.36
C THR A 228 -11.20 -26.57 15.74
N ASN A 229 -11.50 -26.44 17.04
CA ASN A 229 -12.42 -25.42 17.56
C ASN A 229 -11.80 -24.02 17.55
N LYS A 230 -10.52 -23.89 17.91
CA LYS A 230 -9.79 -22.61 17.88
C LYS A 230 -9.70 -22.05 16.45
N LEU A 231 -9.40 -22.91 15.49
CA LEU A 231 -9.38 -22.57 14.06
C LEU A 231 -10.74 -22.03 13.58
N GLU A 232 -11.84 -22.70 13.90
CA GLU A 232 -13.18 -22.24 13.52
C GLU A 232 -13.52 -20.88 14.14
N CYS A 233 -13.18 -20.69 15.41
CA CYS A 233 -13.38 -19.43 16.11
C CYS A 233 -12.62 -18.29 15.41
N LEU A 234 -11.32 -18.48 15.14
CA LEU A 234 -10.48 -17.48 14.48
C LEU A 234 -10.97 -17.17 13.05
N LEU A 235 -11.32 -18.18 12.27
CA LEU A 235 -11.87 -17.97 10.92
C LEU A 235 -13.22 -17.23 10.96
N THR A 236 -14.01 -17.42 12.02
CA THR A 236 -15.28 -16.70 12.22
C THR A 236 -15.05 -15.24 12.60
N LEU A 237 -14.09 -14.97 13.49
CA LEU A 237 -13.70 -13.61 13.87
C LEU A 237 -13.17 -12.81 12.66
N ILE A 238 -12.30 -13.44 11.85
CA ILE A 238 -11.77 -12.83 10.62
C ILE A 238 -12.90 -12.49 9.63
N ARG A 239 -13.94 -13.34 9.54
CA ARG A 239 -15.11 -13.08 8.69
C ARG A 239 -16.02 -11.99 9.23
N LYS A 240 -15.99 -11.74 10.55
CA LYS A 240 -16.80 -10.70 11.19
C LYS A 240 -16.26 -9.30 10.91
N GLU A 241 -14.94 -9.17 10.68
CA GLU A 241 -14.28 -7.90 10.32
C GLU A 241 -14.47 -6.80 11.39
N GLU A 242 -14.49 -7.20 12.67
CA GLU A 242 -14.67 -6.32 13.84
C GLU A 242 -13.57 -6.56 14.88
N PRO A 243 -13.20 -5.55 15.69
CA PRO A 243 -12.25 -5.73 16.78
C PRO A 243 -12.76 -6.74 17.80
N ALA A 244 -11.92 -7.71 18.16
CA ALA A 244 -12.28 -8.74 19.13
C ALA A 244 -11.08 -9.19 19.97
N LYS A 245 -11.38 -9.63 21.19
CA LYS A 245 -10.41 -10.28 22.07
C LYS A 245 -10.36 -11.76 21.73
N THR A 246 -9.18 -12.30 21.46
CA THR A 246 -8.99 -13.74 21.21
C THR A 246 -7.69 -14.23 21.81
N GLU A 247 -7.59 -15.54 21.98
CA GLU A 247 -6.35 -16.20 22.36
C GLU A 247 -5.63 -16.70 21.11
N ILE A 248 -4.36 -16.35 20.97
CA ILE A 248 -3.48 -16.78 19.88
C ILE A 248 -2.04 -16.88 20.38
N LEU A 249 -1.31 -17.93 19.96
CA LEU A 249 0.05 -18.24 20.46
C LEU A 249 0.10 -18.29 22.00
N SER A 250 -0.92 -18.90 22.60
CA SER A 250 -1.15 -18.98 24.06
C SER A 250 -1.16 -17.62 24.79
N ALA A 251 -1.49 -16.52 24.09
CA ALA A 251 -1.63 -15.18 24.66
C ALA A 251 -2.98 -14.55 24.31
N LYS A 252 -3.59 -13.84 25.26
CA LYS A 252 -4.82 -13.07 25.02
C LYS A 252 -4.46 -11.75 24.36
N ARG A 253 -5.09 -11.46 23.22
CA ARG A 253 -4.82 -10.26 22.42
C ARG A 253 -6.11 -9.58 21.98
N ASP A 254 -6.03 -8.26 21.91
CA ASP A 254 -7.02 -7.42 21.26
C ASP A 254 -6.57 -7.23 19.81
N ILE A 255 -7.32 -7.79 18.86
CA ILE A 255 -6.97 -7.76 17.44
C ILE A 255 -8.09 -7.05 16.68
N ASP A 256 -7.72 -6.07 15.85
CA ASP A 256 -8.66 -5.43 14.93
C ASP A 256 -8.84 -6.27 13.66
N PHE A 257 -9.88 -7.11 13.64
CA PHE A 257 -10.16 -7.92 12.45
C PHE A 257 -10.71 -7.09 11.27
N SER A 258 -10.99 -5.78 11.43
CA SER A 258 -11.40 -4.92 10.32
C SER A 258 -10.30 -4.71 9.26
N GLU A 259 -9.04 -4.98 9.62
CA GLU A 259 -7.90 -5.02 8.70
C GLU A 259 -8.03 -6.11 7.63
N PHE A 260 -8.74 -7.19 7.93
CA PHE A 260 -8.93 -8.33 7.01
C PHE A 260 -9.94 -8.07 5.90
N LYS A 261 -10.63 -6.93 5.93
CA LYS A 261 -11.55 -6.49 4.89
C LYS A 261 -10.77 -6.15 3.61
N PRO A 262 -10.94 -6.88 2.50
CA PRO A 262 -10.22 -6.60 1.25
C PRO A 262 -10.56 -5.20 0.69
N ARG A 263 -9.55 -4.51 0.16
CA ARG A 263 -9.67 -3.13 -0.38
C ARG A 263 -8.87 -3.01 -1.69
N GLY A 264 -9.14 -1.98 -2.50
CA GLY A 264 -8.38 -1.71 -3.73
C GLY A 264 -8.47 -2.85 -4.74
N HIS A 265 -7.35 -3.21 -5.38
CA HIS A 265 -7.30 -4.25 -6.41
C HIS A 265 -7.56 -5.66 -5.86
N TYR A 266 -7.48 -5.88 -4.55
CA TYR A 266 -7.78 -7.18 -3.95
C TYR A 266 -9.25 -7.59 -4.08
N THR A 267 -10.17 -6.65 -4.34
CA THR A 267 -11.60 -6.95 -4.55
C THR A 267 -11.92 -7.44 -5.97
N VAL A 268 -10.93 -7.47 -6.88
CA VAL A 268 -11.12 -7.82 -8.29
C VAL A 268 -11.37 -9.32 -8.49
N SER A 269 -10.86 -10.18 -7.59
CA SER A 269 -11.10 -11.62 -7.66
C SER A 269 -11.12 -12.29 -6.29
N VAL A 270 -11.87 -13.39 -6.17
CA VAL A 270 -11.92 -14.19 -4.94
C VAL A 270 -10.54 -14.71 -4.55
N GLY A 271 -9.69 -15.04 -5.53
CA GLY A 271 -8.31 -15.48 -5.27
C GLY A 271 -7.47 -14.39 -4.60
N LEU A 272 -7.57 -13.15 -5.08
CA LEU A 272 -6.87 -12.02 -4.47
C LEU A 272 -7.44 -11.66 -3.09
N MET A 273 -8.75 -11.75 -2.88
CA MET A 273 -9.34 -11.56 -1.55
C MET A 273 -8.81 -12.58 -0.53
N ARG A 274 -8.64 -13.84 -0.93
CA ARG A 274 -8.05 -14.90 -0.10
C ARG A 274 -6.58 -14.66 0.19
N TYR A 275 -5.82 -14.30 -0.85
CA TYR A 275 -4.41 -13.93 -0.73
C TYR A 275 -4.22 -12.75 0.23
N PHE A 276 -5.01 -11.68 0.08
CA PHE A 276 -4.98 -10.52 0.96
C PHE A 276 -5.17 -10.89 2.43
N ARG A 277 -6.21 -11.68 2.75
CA ARG A 277 -6.47 -12.12 4.13
C ARG A 277 -5.34 -12.97 4.71
N CYS A 278 -4.73 -13.82 3.88
CA CYS A 278 -3.54 -14.59 4.27
C CYS A 278 -2.33 -13.67 4.53
N LEU A 279 -2.11 -12.66 3.69
CA LEU A 279 -1.01 -11.72 3.85
C LEU A 279 -1.19 -10.88 5.13
N VAL A 280 -2.40 -10.34 5.36
CA VAL A 280 -2.75 -9.61 6.59
C VAL A 280 -2.55 -10.50 7.82
N TRP A 281 -2.97 -11.78 7.77
CA TRP A 281 -2.71 -12.71 8.87
C TRP A 281 -1.22 -12.85 9.19
N LEU A 282 -0.39 -13.06 8.18
CA LEU A 282 1.05 -13.27 8.33
C LEU A 282 1.83 -11.99 8.71
N GLY A 283 1.24 -10.81 8.50
CA GLY A 283 1.82 -9.52 8.84
C GLY A 283 1.33 -8.93 10.17
N THR A 284 0.07 -9.12 10.52
CA THR A 284 -0.55 -8.58 11.74
C THR A 284 -0.33 -9.48 12.96
N ILE A 285 -0.30 -10.80 12.77
CA ILE A 285 -0.08 -11.74 13.89
C ILE A 285 1.42 -11.97 14.07
N ASP A 286 1.96 -11.31 15.08
CA ASP A 286 3.37 -11.31 15.44
C ASP A 286 3.69 -12.23 16.63
N PHE A 287 4.92 -12.73 16.68
CA PHE A 287 5.50 -13.43 17.83
C PHE A 287 6.24 -12.40 18.68
N ARG A 288 5.72 -12.08 19.87
CA ARG A 288 6.35 -11.16 20.84
C ARG A 288 7.45 -11.90 21.57
N ILE A 289 8.67 -11.78 21.06
CA ILE A 289 9.81 -12.62 21.49
C ILE A 289 10.61 -12.01 22.64
N ALA A 290 10.57 -10.69 22.81
CA ALA A 290 11.23 -10.01 23.92
C ALA A 290 10.56 -8.67 24.28
N GLY A 291 10.88 -8.10 25.45
CA GLY A 291 10.28 -6.84 25.91
C GLY A 291 8.82 -6.96 26.37
N GLY A 292 8.20 -5.86 26.79
CA GLY A 292 6.83 -5.86 27.35
C GLY A 292 6.72 -6.34 28.81
N GLU A 293 5.50 -6.35 29.36
CA GLU A 293 5.25 -6.62 30.79
C GLU A 293 5.15 -8.11 31.17
N GLN A 294 4.94 -9.01 30.20
CA GLN A 294 4.61 -10.43 30.44
C GLN A 294 5.73 -11.38 29.97
N SER A 295 6.78 -11.51 30.80
CA SER A 295 7.99 -12.29 30.49
C SER A 295 7.74 -13.75 30.10
N ASP A 296 6.84 -14.45 30.80
CA ASP A 296 6.58 -15.89 30.56
C ASP A 296 5.93 -16.13 29.18
N GLN A 297 5.04 -15.23 28.75
CA GLN A 297 4.42 -15.33 27.43
C GLN A 297 5.43 -15.08 26.31
N ASN A 298 6.41 -14.21 26.56
CA ASN A 298 7.46 -13.92 25.58
C ASN A 298 8.38 -15.13 25.35
N LEU A 299 8.71 -15.88 26.41
CA LEU A 299 9.54 -17.09 26.29
C LEU A 299 8.84 -18.19 25.48
N HIS A 300 7.53 -18.38 25.70
CA HIS A 300 6.73 -19.31 24.90
C HIS A 300 6.66 -18.88 23.43
N GLN A 301 6.43 -17.59 23.17
CA GLN A 301 6.36 -17.06 21.81
C GLN A 301 7.72 -17.06 21.09
N LEU A 302 8.82 -16.83 21.80
CA LEU A 302 10.17 -17.04 21.29
C LEU A 302 10.39 -18.51 20.91
N ARG A 303 9.95 -19.45 21.74
CA ARG A 303 9.99 -20.88 21.41
C ARG A 303 9.16 -21.19 20.16
N CYS A 304 7.97 -20.61 20.02
CA CYS A 304 7.15 -20.75 18.81
C CYS A 304 7.86 -20.18 17.57
N ALA A 305 8.49 -19.01 17.68
CA ALA A 305 9.23 -18.39 16.58
C ALA A 305 10.44 -19.24 16.13
N ILE A 306 11.23 -19.75 17.09
CA ILE A 306 12.35 -20.66 16.80
C ILE A 306 11.84 -21.95 16.14
N THR A 307 10.75 -22.52 16.67
CA THR A 307 10.13 -23.74 16.11
C THR A 307 9.66 -23.52 14.66
N LEU A 308 9.03 -22.38 14.38
CA LEU A 308 8.63 -22.01 13.02
C LEU A 308 9.84 -21.89 12.08
N ILE A 309 10.93 -21.26 12.52
CA ILE A 309 12.16 -21.12 11.74
C ILE A 309 12.78 -22.48 11.45
N ASN A 310 12.84 -23.37 12.45
CA ASN A 310 13.36 -24.72 12.26
C ASN A 310 12.54 -25.47 11.18
N PHE A 311 11.20 -25.39 11.22
CA PHE A 311 10.37 -25.99 10.17
C PHE A 311 10.56 -25.33 8.79
N LEU A 312 10.80 -24.02 8.74
CA LEU A 312 11.14 -23.33 7.49
C LEU A 312 12.49 -23.77 6.92
N GLN A 313 13.48 -24.02 7.78
CA GLN A 313 14.80 -24.53 7.39
C GLN A 313 14.73 -26.00 6.94
N GLU A 314 14.06 -26.85 7.71
CA GLU A 314 13.85 -28.27 7.38
C GLU A 314 13.06 -28.46 6.08
N SER A 315 12.05 -27.62 5.85
CA SER A 315 11.29 -27.60 4.59
C SER A 315 12.03 -26.93 3.43
N LYS A 316 13.21 -26.32 3.66
CA LYS A 316 13.98 -25.53 2.67
C LYS A 316 13.18 -24.37 2.08
N MET A 317 12.26 -23.80 2.87
CA MET A 317 11.39 -22.70 2.47
C MET A 317 11.87 -21.33 2.97
N LEU A 318 12.86 -21.29 3.88
CA LEU A 318 13.35 -20.03 4.45
C LEU A 318 13.85 -19.02 3.39
N GLU A 319 14.67 -19.47 2.44
CA GLU A 319 15.17 -18.61 1.34
C GLU A 319 14.04 -18.10 0.43
N ILE A 320 12.98 -18.91 0.28
CA ILE A 320 11.80 -18.54 -0.51
C ILE A 320 11.00 -17.47 0.22
N VAL A 321 10.84 -17.57 1.54
CA VAL A 321 10.20 -16.54 2.38
C VAL A 321 10.98 -15.23 2.29
N GLU A 322 12.31 -15.28 2.39
CA GLU A 322 13.16 -14.09 2.21
C GLU A 322 12.98 -13.46 0.83
N THR A 323 12.94 -14.27 -0.22
CA THR A 323 12.70 -13.79 -1.58
C THR A 323 11.31 -13.14 -1.71
N LEU A 324 10.28 -13.72 -1.10
CA LEU A 324 8.93 -13.14 -1.09
C LEU A 324 8.91 -11.78 -0.38
N ASP A 325 9.56 -11.68 0.78
CA ASP A 325 9.68 -10.44 1.54
C ASP A 325 10.40 -9.36 0.72
N ILE A 326 11.57 -9.67 0.14
CA ILE A 326 12.31 -8.74 -0.74
C ILE A 326 11.47 -8.25 -1.92
N VAL A 327 10.71 -9.15 -2.57
CA VAL A 327 9.85 -8.76 -3.69
C VAL A 327 8.73 -7.83 -3.21
N ILE A 328 8.07 -8.13 -2.10
CA ILE A 328 7.01 -7.29 -1.53
C ILE A 328 7.58 -5.93 -1.11
N SER A 329 8.73 -5.91 -0.43
CA SER A 329 9.42 -4.69 0.01
C SER A 329 9.81 -3.82 -1.18
N ASN A 330 10.35 -4.38 -2.26
CA ASN A 330 10.70 -3.62 -3.46
C ASN A 330 9.48 -3.08 -4.22
N MET A 331 8.30 -3.67 -4.02
CA MET A 331 7.06 -3.23 -4.66
C MET A 331 6.33 -2.15 -3.84
N VAL A 332 6.37 -2.23 -2.51
CA VAL A 332 5.54 -1.41 -1.61
C VAL A 332 6.36 -0.46 -0.72
N GLY A 333 7.58 -0.84 -0.36
CA GLY A 333 8.48 -0.11 0.53
C GLY A 333 9.61 0.63 -0.17
N ASP A 334 10.39 1.36 0.61
CA ASP A 334 11.67 1.94 0.17
C ASP A 334 12.77 0.88 0.34
N GLU A 335 13.73 0.82 -0.60
CA GLU A 335 14.84 -0.16 -0.62
C GLU A 335 15.70 -0.16 0.67
N ARG A 336 15.48 0.82 1.56
CA ARG A 336 16.35 1.15 2.70
C ARG A 336 15.68 1.03 4.06
N THR A 337 14.39 0.75 4.14
CA THR A 337 13.72 0.59 5.44
C THR A 337 13.41 -0.87 5.64
N GLU A 338 14.20 -1.52 6.51
CA GLU A 338 13.87 -2.85 7.03
C GLU A 338 12.45 -2.83 7.59
N SER A 339 11.74 -3.96 7.50
CA SER A 339 10.45 -4.11 8.17
C SER A 339 10.60 -3.73 9.65
N ASP A 340 9.60 -3.04 10.20
CA ASP A 340 9.58 -2.64 11.62
C ASP A 340 9.68 -3.83 12.59
N LEU A 341 9.40 -5.04 12.08
CA LEU A 341 9.42 -6.31 12.79
C LEU A 341 10.61 -7.18 12.32
N LEU A 342 11.08 -8.05 13.20
CA LEU A 342 12.15 -8.99 12.89
C LEU A 342 11.69 -10.02 11.85
N SER A 343 12.45 -10.22 10.77
CA SER A 343 12.14 -11.24 9.76
C SER A 343 12.64 -12.64 10.18
N PRO A 344 12.03 -13.73 9.68
CA PRO A 344 12.47 -15.10 9.99
C PRO A 344 13.94 -15.36 9.65
N THR A 345 14.42 -14.86 8.52
CA THR A 345 15.83 -15.01 8.10
C THR A 345 16.78 -14.30 9.04
N ARG A 346 16.42 -13.10 9.52
CA ARG A 346 17.27 -12.36 10.45
C ARG A 346 17.38 -13.05 11.79
N LEU A 347 16.28 -13.58 12.32
CA LEU A 347 16.31 -14.39 13.53
C LEU A 347 17.13 -15.68 13.30
N ALA A 348 16.97 -16.35 12.16
CA ALA A 348 17.78 -17.52 11.81
C ALA A 348 19.28 -17.22 11.76
N GLN A 349 19.68 -16.07 11.20
CA GLN A 349 21.08 -15.63 11.21
C GLN A 349 21.60 -15.39 12.63
N LEU A 350 20.79 -14.76 13.49
CA LEU A 350 21.16 -14.54 14.90
C LEU A 350 21.36 -15.87 15.64
N LEU A 351 20.50 -16.86 15.38
CA LEU A 351 20.60 -18.20 15.97
C LEU A 351 21.78 -19.00 15.41
N SER A 352 22.07 -18.91 14.11
CA SER A 352 23.17 -19.64 13.46
C SER A 352 24.56 -19.15 13.89
N VAL A 353 24.73 -17.85 14.16
CA VAL A 353 25.99 -17.28 14.70
C VAL A 353 26.32 -17.86 16.07
N GLU A 354 25.32 -18.34 16.81
CA GLU A 354 25.49 -18.90 18.15
C GLU A 354 25.45 -20.43 18.17
N ALA A 355 24.95 -21.10 17.13
CA ALA A 355 24.97 -22.55 16.97
C ALA A 355 26.39 -23.14 16.82
N GLU A 356 27.41 -22.31 16.50
CA GLU A 356 28.82 -22.70 16.65
C GLU A 356 29.22 -22.89 18.14
N SER A 357 28.35 -22.53 19.08
CA SER A 357 28.45 -22.78 20.50
C SER A 357 27.13 -23.33 21.08
N CYS A 358 27.04 -24.65 21.28
CA CYS A 358 26.17 -25.32 22.27
C CYS A 358 24.68 -25.59 21.93
N ASP A 359 24.33 -26.88 21.99
CA ASP A 359 22.97 -27.45 22.05
C ASP A 359 22.18 -27.13 23.35
N GLN A 360 22.60 -26.13 24.15
CA GLN A 360 22.01 -25.86 25.47
C GLN A 360 22.06 -24.38 25.88
N HIS A 361 21.60 -23.46 25.03
CA HIS A 361 21.31 -22.11 25.51
C HIS A 361 19.89 -22.02 26.06
N PRO A 362 19.69 -21.58 27.32
CA PRO A 362 18.37 -21.30 27.84
C PRO A 362 17.73 -20.17 27.02
N LEU A 363 16.42 -20.27 26.75
CA LEU A 363 15.67 -19.29 25.95
C LEU A 363 15.84 -17.85 26.46
N GLU A 364 16.10 -17.71 27.76
CA GLU A 364 16.39 -16.45 28.45
C GLU A 364 17.65 -15.78 27.89
N SER A 365 18.72 -16.52 27.60
CA SER A 365 19.95 -15.97 27.02
C SER A 365 19.72 -15.43 25.61
N ILE A 366 18.97 -16.17 24.79
CA ILE A 366 18.60 -15.72 23.43
C ILE A 366 17.76 -14.45 23.51
N GLN A 367 16.83 -14.37 24.47
CA GLN A 367 16.00 -13.19 24.68
C GLN A 367 16.83 -11.97 25.11
N GLU A 368 17.78 -12.13 26.03
CA GLU A 368 18.70 -11.06 26.44
C GLU A 368 19.53 -10.53 25.27
N LEU A 369 20.00 -11.42 24.39
CA LEU A 369 20.76 -11.06 23.19
C LEU A 369 19.93 -10.25 22.19
N ILE A 370 18.67 -10.63 21.99
CA ILE A 370 17.73 -9.89 21.13
C ILE A 370 17.52 -8.46 21.68
N ILE A 371 17.36 -8.33 23.00
CA ILE A 371 17.22 -7.02 23.68
C ILE A 371 18.49 -6.18 23.51
N GLN A 372 19.67 -6.78 23.73
CA GLN A 372 20.96 -6.08 23.66
C GLN A 372 21.30 -5.58 22.25
N LYS A 373 20.96 -6.34 21.21
CA LYS A 373 21.25 -5.98 19.81
C LYS A 373 20.26 -4.95 19.24
N THR A 374 19.23 -4.54 19.99
CA THR A 374 18.20 -3.56 19.58
C THR A 374 17.60 -3.85 18.20
N VAL A 375 17.37 -5.13 17.88
CA VAL A 375 16.83 -5.54 16.57
C VAL A 375 15.32 -5.70 16.69
N GLY A 376 14.56 -5.11 15.75
CA GLY A 376 13.09 -5.31 15.68
C GLY A 376 12.26 -4.40 16.59
N THR A 377 12.73 -3.17 16.86
CA THR A 377 11.88 -2.16 17.52
C THR A 377 10.88 -1.59 16.53
N GLN A 378 9.60 -1.85 16.77
CA GLN A 378 8.50 -1.37 15.94
C GLN A 378 8.43 0.17 15.94
N LEU A 379 8.47 0.80 14.77
CA LEU A 379 8.39 2.26 14.60
C LEU A 379 6.97 2.73 14.23
N ILE A 380 6.18 1.88 13.58
CA ILE A 380 4.77 2.07 13.25
C ILE A 380 3.94 1.06 14.06
N ASP A 381 3.16 1.57 15.00
CA ASP A 381 2.27 0.74 15.80
C ASP A 381 1.02 0.36 14.99
N GLY A 382 0.88 -0.93 14.67
CA GLY A 382 -0.30 -1.49 13.98
C GLY A 382 -1.43 -1.92 14.92
N GLN A 383 -1.29 -1.73 16.23
CA GLN A 383 -2.32 -2.08 17.22
C GLN A 383 -2.58 -0.90 18.17
N PRO A 384 -3.83 -0.67 18.59
CA PRO A 384 -4.15 0.37 19.56
C PRO A 384 -3.42 0.09 20.88
N ARG A 385 -2.64 1.06 21.34
CA ARG A 385 -1.87 0.97 22.60
C ARG A 385 -2.43 1.91 23.65
N THR A 386 -2.26 1.52 24.92
CA THR A 386 -2.30 2.46 26.03
C THR A 386 -0.94 3.14 26.20
N GLU A 387 -0.92 4.47 26.45
CA GLU A 387 0.25 5.38 26.40
C GLU A 387 1.54 4.96 27.18
N ASN A 388 1.53 3.88 27.98
CA ASN A 388 2.63 3.47 28.86
C ASN A 388 3.22 2.07 28.60
N GLU A 389 2.77 1.33 27.59
CA GLU A 389 3.34 -0.01 27.32
C GLU A 389 4.69 0.09 26.59
N ARG A 390 5.73 -0.58 27.12
CA ARG A 390 7.02 -0.73 26.41
C ARG A 390 6.81 -1.54 25.13
N THR A 391 7.41 -1.11 24.02
CA THR A 391 7.45 -1.86 22.76
C THR A 391 8.02 -3.26 23.00
N SER A 392 7.22 -4.29 22.71
CA SER A 392 7.75 -5.64 22.57
C SER A 392 8.57 -5.72 21.28
N ILE A 393 9.69 -6.42 21.33
CA ILE A 393 10.40 -6.87 20.14
C ILE A 393 9.62 -8.05 19.59
N SER A 394 9.23 -7.94 18.33
CA SER A 394 8.28 -8.85 17.70
C SER A 394 8.80 -9.35 16.35
N LEU A 395 8.44 -10.59 16.01
CA LEU A 395 8.71 -11.23 14.72
C LEU A 395 7.41 -11.43 13.95
N ALA A 396 7.40 -11.11 12.67
CA ALA A 396 6.30 -11.46 11.76
C ALA A 396 6.87 -12.15 10.52
N VAL A 397 6.11 -13.08 9.93
CA VAL A 397 6.59 -13.87 8.78
C VAL A 397 6.70 -13.00 7.53
N LEU A 398 5.69 -12.13 7.32
CA LEU A 398 5.66 -11.13 6.26
C LEU A 398 5.18 -9.81 6.89
N GLY A 399 6.06 -9.20 7.70
CA GLY A 399 5.73 -8.03 8.51
C GLY A 399 5.28 -6.83 7.69
N GLN A 400 4.55 -5.92 8.33
CA GLN A 400 4.17 -4.65 7.70
C GLN A 400 5.43 -3.86 7.33
N GLN A 401 5.52 -3.46 6.07
CA GLN A 401 6.63 -2.66 5.58
C GLN A 401 6.52 -1.23 6.10
N PHE A 402 7.66 -0.63 6.44
CA PHE A 402 7.68 0.76 6.82
C PHE A 402 7.34 1.64 5.62
N ILE A 403 6.30 2.46 5.75
CA ILE A 403 5.90 3.43 4.74
C ILE A 403 5.88 4.80 5.40
N TRP A 404 6.60 5.75 4.81
CA TRP A 404 6.72 7.12 5.33
C TRP A 404 5.38 7.80 5.61
N SER A 405 4.39 7.63 4.73
CA SER A 405 3.05 8.19 4.95
C SER A 405 2.36 7.61 6.18
N SER A 406 2.54 6.31 6.45
CA SER A 406 1.97 5.64 7.62
C SER A 406 2.68 6.06 8.91
N PHE A 407 4.01 6.23 8.86
CA PHE A 407 4.77 6.78 9.97
C PHE A 407 4.39 8.23 10.30
N ILE A 408 4.27 9.10 9.29
CA ILE A 408 3.85 10.49 9.51
C ILE A 408 2.42 10.51 10.04
N PHE A 409 1.52 9.71 9.45
CA PHE A 409 0.14 9.63 9.89
C PHE A 409 0.03 9.14 11.33
N SER A 410 0.75 8.10 11.74
CA SER A 410 0.72 7.60 13.12
C SER A 410 1.15 8.64 14.14
N ARG A 411 2.10 9.53 13.79
CA ARG A 411 2.53 10.66 14.62
C ARG A 411 1.49 11.78 14.72
N LEU A 412 0.52 11.82 13.81
CA LEU A 412 -0.58 12.79 13.78
C LEU A 412 -1.88 12.25 14.40
N VAL A 413 -1.88 10.99 14.88
CA VAL A 413 -3.00 10.40 15.63
C VAL A 413 -2.98 10.91 17.09
N SER A 414 -4.16 11.02 17.70
CA SER A 414 -4.42 11.66 19.01
C SER A 414 -3.43 11.30 20.12
N ASP A 415 -2.92 10.07 20.12
CA ASP A 415 -2.07 9.54 21.18
C ASP A 415 -0.64 10.15 21.16
N HIS A 416 -0.29 10.85 20.08
CA HIS A 416 1.01 11.51 19.90
C HIS A 416 0.90 13.04 19.75
N VAL A 417 -0.30 13.58 19.60
CA VAL A 417 -0.55 15.02 19.50
C VAL A 417 -0.74 15.59 20.90
N ILE A 418 0.26 16.33 21.38
CA ILE A 418 0.15 17.11 22.61
C ILE A 418 -0.60 18.41 22.26
N SER A 419 -1.89 18.50 22.59
CA SER A 419 -2.60 19.80 22.60
C SER A 419 -2.12 20.64 23.79
N GLU A 420 -1.85 21.92 23.56
CA GLU A 420 -1.20 22.80 24.56
C GLU A 420 -2.03 23.12 25.80
N ASP A 421 -3.30 22.72 25.90
CA ASP A 421 -4.03 22.71 27.17
C ASP A 421 -5.11 21.62 27.09
N GLU A 422 -5.06 20.66 28.02
CA GLU A 422 -5.89 19.45 28.11
C GLU A 422 -5.90 18.52 26.87
N LYS A 423 -5.26 17.36 27.01
CA LYS A 423 -5.42 16.24 26.06
C LYS A 423 -6.90 15.84 26.03
N ALA A 424 -7.55 16.02 24.89
CA ALA A 424 -8.92 15.58 24.67
C ALA A 424 -9.01 14.07 24.91
N LYS A 425 -9.83 13.65 25.87
CA LYS A 425 -10.20 12.23 26.04
C LYS A 425 -10.81 11.71 24.74
N PRO A 426 -10.54 10.46 24.33
CA PRO A 426 -11.16 9.88 23.15
C PRO A 426 -12.68 9.77 23.38
N THR A 427 -13.45 10.57 22.65
CA THR A 427 -14.91 10.41 22.59
C THR A 427 -15.22 9.17 21.76
N HIS A 428 -15.50 8.06 22.43
CA HIS A 428 -16.22 6.93 21.86
C HIS A 428 -17.67 7.35 21.55
N SER A 429 -17.89 8.07 20.46
CA SER A 429 -19.21 8.16 19.84
C SER A 429 -19.10 8.79 18.46
N GLU A 430 -19.80 8.17 17.50
CA GLU A 430 -20.16 8.69 16.18
C GLU A 430 -19.16 8.46 15.03
N ARG A 431 -19.18 7.23 14.51
CA ARG A 431 -19.23 6.99 13.05
C ARG A 431 -20.25 5.88 12.77
N SER A 432 -21.48 6.29 12.50
CA SER A 432 -22.43 5.53 11.66
C SER A 432 -22.12 5.79 10.18
#